data_AF-A0A5C6ZF34-F1
#
_entry.id   AF-A0A5C6ZF34-F1
#
_cell.length_a   1.000
_cell.length_b   1.000
_cell.length_c   1.000
_cell.angle_alpha   90.00
_cell.angle_beta   90.00
_cell.angle_gamma   90.00
#
_symmetry.space_group_name_H-M   'P 1'
#
loop_
_entity.id
_entity.type
_entity.pdbx_description
1 polymer ?
#
loop_
_entity_poly.entity_id
_entity_poly.type
_entity_poly.pdbx_seq_one_letter_code
_entity_poly.pdbx_strand_id
1 'polypeptide(L)'
;MSLRHARVLLALRDTGNISAAADLLHVTQPAVSKTLAELEQGLGQTLFVRRGRNMQPTPLGRRLLVLAGKLDADLQRPPAMSPRWCAARPARCASVRPTQRSHACCPSRSPR
;
A
#
# COMPACT_ATOMS: atom_id res chain seq x y z
N MET A 1 -6.83 1.21 -13.58
CA MET A 1 -6.17 0.52 -12.44
C MET A 1 -5.55 1.55 -11.52
N SER A 2 -5.88 1.53 -10.21
CA SER A 2 -5.31 2.45 -9.21
C SER A 2 -4.79 1.64 -8.00
N LEU A 3 -4.04 2.28 -7.10
CA LEU A 3 -3.49 1.63 -5.90
C LEU A 3 -4.58 0.99 -5.02
N ARG A 4 -5.73 1.65 -4.86
CA ARG A 4 -6.87 1.11 -4.13
C ARG A 4 -7.34 -0.21 -4.73
N HIS A 5 -7.39 -0.30 -6.07
CA HIS A 5 -7.73 -1.55 -6.77
C HIS A 5 -6.71 -2.65 -6.46
N ALA A 6 -5.41 -2.33 -6.53
CA ALA A 6 -4.35 -3.31 -6.24
C ALA A 6 -4.48 -3.88 -4.82
N ARG A 7 -4.68 -3.03 -3.81
CA ARG A 7 -4.87 -3.46 -2.42
C ARG A 7 -6.11 -4.31 -2.22
N VAL A 8 -7.24 -3.97 -2.85
CA VAL A 8 -8.46 -4.78 -2.81
C VAL A 8 -8.23 -6.17 -3.41
N LEU A 9 -7.55 -6.26 -4.56
CA LEU A 9 -7.23 -7.55 -5.19
C LEU A 9 -6.35 -8.41 -4.27
N LEU A 10 -5.30 -7.83 -3.69
CA LEU A 10 -4.39 -8.54 -2.79
C LEU A 10 -5.11 -9.01 -1.51
N ALA A 11 -5.93 -8.15 -0.90
CA ALA A 11 -6.73 -8.52 0.27
C ALA A 11 -7.71 -9.66 -0.04
N LEU A 12 -8.39 -9.62 -1.20
CA LEU A 12 -9.29 -10.70 -1.62
C LEU A 12 -8.57 -12.01 -1.91
N ARG A 13 -7.33 -11.96 -2.43
CA ARG A 13 -6.48 -13.15 -2.59
C ARG A 13 -6.15 -13.77 -1.23
N ASP A 14 -5.81 -12.93 -0.25
CA ASP A 14 -5.32 -13.40 1.05
C ASP A 14 -6.45 -13.93 1.93
N THR A 15 -7.64 -13.34 1.86
CA THR A 15 -8.78 -13.74 2.70
C THR A 15 -9.77 -14.68 2.01
N GLY A 16 -9.87 -14.63 0.67
CA GLY A 16 -10.87 -15.38 -0.09
C GLY A 16 -12.31 -14.96 0.19
N ASN A 17 -12.55 -13.85 0.90
CA ASN A 17 -13.88 -13.37 1.27
C ASN A 17 -13.94 -11.83 1.27
N ILE A 18 -14.99 -11.25 0.70
CA ILE A 18 -15.20 -9.80 0.63
C ILE A 18 -15.28 -9.19 2.03
N SER A 19 -16.02 -9.80 2.96
CA SER A 19 -16.18 -9.26 4.31
C SER A 19 -14.84 -9.22 5.04
N ALA A 20 -14.09 -10.32 5.04
CA ALA A 20 -12.77 -10.39 5.66
C ALA A 20 -11.75 -9.45 4.97
N ALA A 21 -11.83 -9.26 3.65
CA ALA A 21 -11.00 -8.29 2.95
C ALA A 21 -11.32 -6.84 3.34
N ALA A 22 -12.60 -6.54 3.61
CA ALA A 22 -13.03 -5.23 4.09
C ALA A 22 -12.49 -4.94 5.49
N ASP A 23 -12.56 -5.94 6.38
CA ASP A 23 -11.99 -5.87 7.73
C ASP A 23 -10.48 -5.63 7.69
N LEU A 24 -9.75 -6.37 6.84
CA LEU A 24 -8.30 -6.24 6.66
C LEU A 24 -7.90 -4.84 6.16
N LEU A 25 -8.70 -4.25 5.27
CA LEU A 25 -8.44 -2.93 4.70
C LEU A 25 -9.05 -1.78 5.50
N HIS A 26 -9.73 -2.06 6.62
CA HIS A 26 -10.46 -1.08 7.42
C HIS A 26 -11.45 -0.23 6.62
N VAL A 27 -12.18 -0.87 5.70
CA VAL A 27 -13.22 -0.24 4.88
C VAL A 27 -14.51 -1.04 4.96
N THR A 28 -15.60 -0.49 4.41
CA THR A 28 -16.88 -1.20 4.37
C THR A 28 -16.90 -2.26 3.27
N GLN A 29 -17.62 -3.37 3.48
CA GLN A 29 -17.81 -4.40 2.45
C GLN A 29 -18.36 -3.85 1.11
N PRO A 30 -19.35 -2.92 1.08
CA PRO A 30 -19.79 -2.29 -0.17
C PRO A 30 -18.68 -1.53 -0.88
N ALA A 31 -17.74 -0.92 -0.15
CA ALA A 31 -16.60 -0.24 -0.76
C ALA A 31 -15.67 -1.21 -1.48
N VAL A 32 -15.40 -2.38 -0.89
CA VAL A 32 -14.61 -3.45 -1.54
C VAL A 32 -15.33 -3.97 -2.77
N SER A 33 -16.62 -4.31 -2.65
CA SER A 33 -17.42 -4.82 -3.77
C SER A 33 -17.50 -3.83 -4.92
N LYS A 34 -17.71 -2.54 -4.64
CA LYS A 34 -17.74 -1.47 -5.65
C LYS A 34 -16.40 -1.35 -6.36
N THR A 35 -15.29 -1.36 -5.62
CA THR A 35 -13.94 -1.29 -6.20
C THR A 35 -13.66 -2.47 -7.14
N LEU A 36 -14.06 -3.68 -6.74
CA LEU A 36 -13.91 -4.87 -7.57
C LEU A 36 -14.76 -4.76 -8.84
N ALA A 37 -16.03 -4.36 -8.69
CA ALA A 37 -16.95 -4.22 -9.82
C ALA A 37 -16.49 -3.15 -10.82
N GLU A 38 -16.05 -1.98 -10.35
CA GLU A 38 -15.47 -0.91 -11.19
C GLU A 38 -14.28 -1.44 -12.01
N LEU A 39 -13.49 -2.33 -11.40
CA LEU A 39 -12.33 -2.93 -12.04
C LEU A 39 -12.69 -3.97 -13.10
N GLU A 40 -13.63 -4.85 -12.76
CA GLU A 40 -14.14 -5.87 -13.68
C GLU A 40 -14.85 -5.24 -14.88
N GLN A 41 -15.62 -4.17 -14.65
CA GLN A 41 -16.26 -3.37 -15.70
C GLN A 41 -15.23 -2.70 -16.61
N GLY A 42 -14.20 -2.07 -16.05
CA GLY A 42 -13.15 -1.44 -16.85
C GLY A 42 -12.33 -2.42 -17.70
N LEU A 43 -12.29 -3.70 -17.33
CA LEU A 43 -11.62 -4.76 -18.07
C LEU A 43 -12.55 -5.59 -18.95
N GLY A 44 -13.87 -5.47 -18.77
CA GLY A 44 -14.87 -6.30 -19.41
C GLY A 44 -14.78 -7.79 -19.04
N GLN A 45 -14.13 -8.14 -17.93
CA GLN A 45 -13.92 -9.53 -17.50
C GLN A 45 -14.00 -9.68 -15.98
N THR A 46 -14.48 -10.85 -15.54
CA THR A 46 -14.51 -11.21 -14.13
C THR A 46 -13.13 -11.61 -13.64
N LEU A 47 -12.73 -11.05 -12.49
CA LEU A 47 -11.44 -11.30 -11.86
C LEU A 47 -11.54 -12.35 -10.77
N PHE A 48 -12.69 -12.45 -10.11
CA PHE A 48 -12.95 -13.46 -9.11
C PHE A 48 -14.27 -14.17 -9.38
N VAL A 49 -14.29 -15.47 -9.05
CA VAL A 49 -15.49 -16.30 -9.09
C VAL A 49 -15.74 -16.91 -7.73
N ARG A 50 -17.00 -17.00 -7.35
CA ARG A 50 -17.40 -17.65 -6.10
C ARG A 50 -17.40 -19.17 -6.31
N ARG A 51 -16.61 -19.90 -5.51
CA ARG A 51 -16.63 -21.36 -5.45
C ARG A 51 -16.98 -21.79 -4.02
N GLY A 52 -18.24 -22.14 -3.82
CA GLY A 52 -18.78 -22.44 -2.50
C GLY A 52 -18.77 -21.21 -1.58
N ARG A 53 -18.07 -21.31 -0.45
CA ARG A 53 -17.95 -20.21 0.53
C ARG A 53 -16.82 -19.23 0.22
N ASN A 54 -15.92 -19.57 -0.69
CA ASN A 54 -14.70 -18.80 -0.94
C ASN A 54 -14.73 -18.19 -2.35
N MET A 55 -14.02 -17.07 -2.50
CA MET A 55 -13.72 -16.46 -3.79
C MET A 55 -12.39 -16.98 -4.30
N GLN A 56 -12.33 -17.30 -5.59
CA GLN A 56 -11.11 -17.71 -6.25
C GLN A 56 -10.83 -16.81 -7.46
N PRO A 57 -9.58 -16.42 -7.69
CA PRO A 57 -9.22 -15.61 -8.84
C PRO A 57 -9.35 -16.42 -10.14
N THR A 58 -9.88 -15.78 -11.18
CA THR A 58 -9.87 -16.30 -12.55
C THR A 58 -8.44 -16.32 -13.12
N PRO A 59 -8.18 -16.95 -14.28
CA PRO A 59 -6.88 -16.87 -14.92
C PRO A 59 -6.41 -15.43 -15.17
N LEU A 60 -7.33 -14.54 -15.57
CA LEU A 60 -7.06 -13.11 -15.69
C LEU A 60 -6.77 -12.48 -14.32
N GLY A 61 -7.59 -12.78 -13.32
CA GLY A 61 -7.39 -12.31 -11.94
C GLY A 61 -6.02 -12.68 -11.38
N ARG A 62 -5.54 -13.91 -11.63
CA ARG A 62 -4.19 -14.35 -11.22
C ARG A 62 -3.08 -13.52 -11.86
N ARG A 63 -3.19 -13.18 -13.15
CA ARG A 63 -2.22 -12.31 -13.83
C ARG A 63 -2.22 -10.90 -13.24
N LEU A 64 -3.41 -10.36 -12.95
CA LEU A 64 -3.52 -9.05 -12.32
C LEU A 64 -3.01 -9.00 -10.89
N LEU A 65 -3.15 -10.09 -10.13
CA LEU A 65 -2.58 -10.18 -8.77
C LEU A 65 -1.06 -10.04 -8.77
N VAL A 66 -0.37 -10.57 -9.80
CA VAL A 66 1.07 -10.38 -9.95
C VAL A 66 1.41 -8.90 -10.18
N LEU A 67 0.64 -8.21 -11.03
CA LEU A 67 0.83 -6.78 -11.28
C LEU A 67 0.50 -5.94 -10.04
N ALA A 68 -0.60 -6.24 -9.35
CA ALA A 68 -1.02 -5.57 -8.12
C ALA A 68 0.05 -5.68 -7.03
N GLY A 69 0.66 -6.86 -6.87
CA GLY A 69 1.76 -7.07 -5.93
C GLY A 69 2.98 -6.23 -6.24
N LYS A 70 3.35 -6.09 -7.52
CA LYS A 70 4.46 -5.21 -7.94
C LYS A 70 4.16 -3.75 -7.63
N LEU A 71 2.97 -3.27 -8.01
CA LEU A 71 2.56 -1.89 -7.77
C LEU A 71 2.56 -1.54 -6.27
N ASP A 72 2.02 -2.41 -5.43
CA ASP A 72 1.99 -2.17 -3.98
C ASP A 72 3.40 -2.24 -3.38
N ALA A 73 4.24 -3.18 -3.82
CA ALA A 73 5.64 -3.27 -3.39
C ALA A 73 6.47 -2.03 -3.78
N ASP A 74 6.31 -1.53 -5.01
CA ASP A 74 7.02 -0.33 -5.49
C ASP A 74 6.63 0.92 -4.69
N LEU A 75 5.39 1.00 -4.20
CA LEU A 75 4.91 2.10 -3.37
C LEU A 75 5.32 1.98 -1.91
N GLN A 76 5.42 0.75 -1.40
CA GLN A 76 5.95 0.49 -0.07
C GLN A 76 7.47 0.67 -0.02
N ARG A 77 8.14 0.59 -1.17
CA ARG A 77 9.58 0.85 -1.25
C ARG A 77 9.84 2.29 -0.84
N PRO A 78 10.56 2.53 0.27
CA PRO A 78 10.96 3.88 0.61
C PRO A 78 11.76 4.43 -0.57
N PRO A 79 11.52 5.68 -1.00
CA PRO A 79 12.33 6.27 -2.06
C PRO A 79 13.78 6.13 -1.61
N ALA A 80 14.64 5.61 -2.47
CA ALA A 80 16.07 5.52 -2.18
C ALA A 80 16.49 6.91 -1.72
N MET A 81 16.87 7.03 -0.44
CA MET A 81 17.03 8.32 0.22
C MET A 81 18.08 9.11 -0.55
N SER A 82 17.63 9.97 -1.47
CA SER A 82 18.56 10.68 -2.32
C SER A 82 19.21 11.74 -1.44
N PRO A 83 20.55 11.84 -1.41
CA PRO A 83 21.23 12.83 -0.58
C PRO A 83 20.83 14.27 -0.93
N ARG A 84 20.22 14.49 -2.10
CA ARG A 84 19.69 15.80 -2.53
C ARG A 84 18.41 16.22 -1.80
N TRP A 85 17.65 15.29 -1.21
CA TRP A 85 16.46 15.64 -0.41
C TRP A 85 16.83 16.27 0.95
N CYS A 86 18.08 16.15 1.40
CA CYS A 86 18.62 16.91 2.52
C CYS A 86 19.01 18.35 2.14
N ALA A 87 19.25 18.65 0.87
CA ALA A 87 19.71 19.96 0.41
C ALA A 87 18.57 20.96 0.08
N ALA A 88 17.31 20.50 0.10
CA ALA A 88 16.14 21.30 -0.29
C ALA A 88 15.27 21.79 0.90
N ARG A 89 15.81 21.83 2.13
CA ARG A 89 15.28 22.70 3.19
C ARG A 89 16.20 23.92 3.34
N PRO A 90 15.89 25.09 2.76
CA PRO A 90 16.48 26.31 3.26
C PRO A 90 15.85 26.62 4.62
N ALA A 91 16.71 26.64 5.65
CA ALA A 91 16.60 27.44 6.86
C ALA A 91 15.20 27.60 7.50
N ARG A 92 14.72 26.57 8.22
CA ARG A 92 13.93 26.80 9.43
C ARG A 92 14.14 25.67 10.45
N CYS A 93 15.38 25.60 10.93
CA CYS A 93 15.73 25.03 12.24
C CYS A 93 16.26 26.13 13.20
N ALA A 94 16.24 27.40 12.78
CA ALA A 94 16.61 28.53 13.62
C ALA A 94 15.37 29.11 14.32
N SER A 95 14.86 28.42 15.35
CA SER A 95 14.19 29.07 16.50
C SER A 95 13.90 28.08 17.63
N VAL A 96 14.82 27.17 17.95
CA VAL A 96 14.88 26.63 19.31
C VAL A 96 15.94 27.46 20.03
N ARG A 97 15.50 28.34 20.94
CA ARG A 97 16.42 29.11 21.79
C ARG A 97 17.27 28.12 22.59
N PRO A 98 18.60 28.29 22.65
CA PRO A 98 19.44 27.43 23.46
C PRO A 98 19.37 27.95 24.89
N THR A 99 18.52 27.35 25.72
CA THR A 99 18.76 27.37 27.16
C THR A 99 18.46 25.99 27.74
N GLN A 100 19.57 25.27 27.92
CA GLN A 100 19.77 24.12 28.80
C GLN A 100 19.28 22.73 28.36
N ARG A 101 20.31 21.93 28.05
CA ARG A 101 20.54 20.54 28.49
C ARG A 101 19.69 19.42 27.84
N SER A 102 20.37 18.76 26.91
CA SER A 102 20.67 17.32 26.94
C SER A 102 19.78 16.32 26.15
N HIS A 103 20.47 15.73 25.16
CA HIS A 103 20.38 14.38 24.60
C HIS A 103 19.53 14.12 23.33
N ALA A 104 20.30 13.84 22.27
CA ALA A 104 20.08 12.86 21.21
C ALA A 104 19.12 13.22 20.06
N CYS A 105 19.69 13.83 19.01
CA CYS A 105 19.20 13.65 17.63
C CYS A 105 20.35 13.79 16.62
N CYS A 106 21.42 13.01 16.84
CA CYS A 106 22.45 12.72 15.84
C CYS A 106 23.06 11.37 16.22
N PRO A 107 22.95 10.31 15.39
CA PRO A 107 23.76 9.12 15.58
C PRO A 107 25.17 9.43 15.06
N SER A 108 26.03 9.99 15.91
CA SER A 108 27.46 10.09 15.63
C SER A 108 28.20 8.83 16.12
N ARG A 109 28.72 8.06 15.14
CA ARG A 109 29.93 7.19 15.14
C ARG A 109 30.04 5.90 16.01
N SER A 110 30.40 4.82 15.30
CA SER A 110 31.47 3.77 15.45
C SER A 110 31.82 3.18 16.85
N PRO A 111 32.26 1.89 16.95
CA PRO A 111 33.71 1.52 16.81
C PRO A 111 33.94 0.06 16.29
N ARG A 112 35.12 -0.50 15.95
CA ARG A 112 36.56 -0.15 15.90
C ARG A 112 37.14 -0.63 14.57
#